data_AF-A0A9D5Y8D2-F1
#
_entry.id   AF-A0A9D5Y8D2-F1
#
_cell.length_a   1.000
_cell.length_b   1.000
_cell.length_c   1.000
_cell.angle_alpha   90.00
_cell.angle_beta   90.00
_cell.angle_gamma   90.00
#
_symmetry.space_group_name_H-M   'P 1'
#
loop_
_entity.id
_entity.type
_entity.pdbx_description
1 polymer ?
#
loop_
_entity_poly.entity_id
_entity_poly.type
_entity_poly.pdbx_seq_one_letter_code
_entity_poly.pdbx_strand_id
1 'polypeptide(L)'
;MIEILVYLFENYLPDTCPPAGVLAQKLTAAGFESDDISEALSWMDGLAGAQQSVFAAPSATAVRIYDVEEQERLSAECRGFISFLEQCGALDAPLREAVIERALALPDDEISLDRFKVVVLAMIWRTRREVDALVLEELLAEDADEADWDGSEEVTRILLN
;
A
#
# COMPACT_ATOMS: atom_id res chain seq x y z
N MET A 1 11.92 -4.51 3.23
CA MET A 1 11.34 -3.16 3.45
C MET A 1 9.92 -3.13 4.03
N ILE A 2 8.89 -3.72 3.39
CA ILE A 2 7.47 -3.52 3.76
C ILE A 2 7.16 -3.82 5.23
N GLU A 3 7.74 -4.89 5.79
CA GLU A 3 7.62 -5.24 7.22
C GLU A 3 8.01 -4.08 8.16
N ILE A 4 8.97 -3.24 7.74
CA ILE A 4 9.34 -2.05 8.50
C ILE A 4 8.21 -1.02 8.46
N LEU A 5 7.56 -0.82 7.32
CA LEU A 5 6.42 0.10 7.24
C LEU A 5 5.28 -0.36 8.15
N VAL A 6 4.93 -1.65 8.12
CA VAL A 6 3.94 -2.26 9.02
C VAL A 6 4.33 -2.01 10.48
N TYR A 7 5.57 -2.35 10.84
CA TYR A 7 6.10 -2.11 12.19
C TYR A 7 5.99 -0.64 12.61
N LEU A 8 6.20 0.30 11.70
CA LEU A 8 6.07 1.73 12.02
C LEU A 8 4.64 2.11 12.38
N PHE A 9 3.64 1.63 11.64
CA PHE A 9 2.24 1.92 11.91
C PHE A 9 1.76 1.34 13.25
N GLU A 10 2.28 0.18 13.63
CA GLU A 10 1.96 -0.46 14.90
C GLU A 10 2.62 0.24 16.10
N ASN A 11 3.85 0.73 15.92
CA ASN A 11 4.69 1.17 17.04
C ASN A 11 4.77 2.70 17.19
N TYR A 12 4.37 3.47 16.16
CA TYR A 12 4.51 4.92 16.16
C TYR A 12 3.26 5.63 15.64
N LEU A 13 2.91 6.73 16.33
CA LEU A 13 1.99 7.72 15.80
C LEU A 13 2.75 8.65 14.83
N PRO A 14 2.06 9.33 13.89
CA PRO A 14 2.69 10.25 12.94
C PRO A 14 3.62 11.29 13.60
N ASP A 15 3.30 11.71 14.82
CA ASP A 15 4.03 12.76 15.55
C ASP A 15 5.12 12.26 16.47
N THR A 16 5.14 10.96 16.74
CA THR A 16 6.10 10.34 17.64
C THR A 16 7.15 9.53 16.89
N CYS A 17 7.05 9.47 15.56
CA CYS A 17 8.03 8.83 14.71
C CYS A 17 9.39 9.55 14.84
N PRO A 18 10.44 8.85 15.30
CA PRO A 18 11.74 9.46 15.51
C PRO A 18 12.42 9.82 14.18
N PRO A 19 13.39 10.76 14.20
CA PRO A 19 14.17 11.08 13.00
C PRO A 19 14.95 9.86 12.51
N ALA A 20 15.19 9.81 11.19
CA ALA A 20 15.73 8.63 10.49
C ALA A 20 16.94 7.98 11.16
N GLY A 21 17.91 8.76 11.66
CA GLY A 21 19.11 8.21 12.31
C GLY A 21 18.82 7.49 13.64
N VAL A 22 17.85 7.96 14.42
CA VAL A 22 17.40 7.28 15.65
C VAL A 22 16.51 6.09 15.31
N LEU A 23 15.67 6.25 14.29
CA LEU A 23 14.80 5.18 13.82
C LEU A 23 15.60 3.98 13.32
N ALA A 24 16.66 4.20 12.54
CA ALA A 24 17.56 3.16 12.06
C ALA A 24 18.11 2.31 13.21
N GLN A 25 18.64 2.96 14.26
CA GLN A 25 19.18 2.25 15.43
C GLN A 25 18.11 1.42 16.15
N LYS A 26 16.88 1.92 16.25
CA LYS A 26 15.78 1.19 16.85
C LYS A 26 15.35 -0.01 16.01
N LEU A 27 15.27 0.14 14.69
CA LEU A 27 14.95 -0.94 13.77
C LEU A 27 16.03 -2.02 13.78
N THR A 28 17.32 -1.64 13.82
CA THR A 28 18.42 -2.59 14.01
C THR A 28 18.30 -3.34 15.33
N ALA A 29 17.96 -2.65 16.43
CA ALA A 29 17.74 -3.29 17.73
C ALA A 29 16.50 -4.19 17.76
N ALA A 30 15.50 -3.92 16.92
CA ALA A 30 14.33 -4.76 16.71
C ALA A 30 14.61 -5.99 15.82
N GLY A 31 15.80 -6.05 15.19
CA GLY A 31 16.24 -7.19 14.40
C GLY A 31 16.06 -7.06 12.88
N PHE A 32 15.69 -5.87 12.38
CA PHE A 32 15.59 -5.64 10.94
C PHE A 32 16.98 -5.57 10.27
N GLU A 33 17.05 -6.06 9.04
CA GLU A 33 18.28 -6.05 8.24
C GLU A 33 18.65 -4.63 7.81
N SER A 34 19.96 -4.35 7.73
CA SER A 34 20.45 -3.00 7.44
C SER A 34 20.03 -2.51 6.05
N ASP A 35 20.00 -3.41 5.06
CA ASP A 35 19.62 -3.10 3.69
C ASP A 35 18.13 -2.71 3.65
N ASP A 36 17.27 -3.53 4.24
CA ASP A 36 15.84 -3.25 4.40
C ASP A 36 15.55 -1.94 5.13
N ILE A 37 16.31 -1.64 6.19
CA ILE A 37 16.20 -0.37 6.92
C ILE A 37 16.55 0.80 6.00
N SER A 38 17.66 0.70 5.27
CA SER A 38 18.11 1.76 4.37
C SER A 38 17.08 2.03 3.26
N GLU A 39 16.51 0.96 2.73
CA GLU A 39 15.49 0.99 1.69
C GLU A 39 14.21 1.64 2.22
N ALA A 40 13.73 1.24 3.40
CA ALA A 40 12.52 1.79 4.03
C ALA A 40 12.66 3.28 4.34
N LEU A 41 13.82 3.68 4.89
CA LEU A 41 14.08 5.09 5.19
C LEU A 41 14.16 5.94 3.92
N SER A 42 14.76 5.41 2.85
CA SER A 42 14.79 6.07 1.54
C SER A 42 13.38 6.20 0.95
N TRP A 43 12.56 5.16 1.05
CA TRP A 43 11.18 5.18 0.59
C TRP A 43 10.33 6.19 1.37
N MET A 44 10.52 6.25 2.69
CA MET A 44 9.84 7.22 3.57
C MET A 44 10.19 8.67 3.25
N ASP A 45 11.44 8.96 2.85
CA ASP A 45 11.84 10.32 2.46
C ASP A 45 11.03 10.81 1.24
N GLY A 46 10.73 9.90 0.30
CA GLY A 46 9.85 10.15 -0.84
C GLY A 46 8.43 10.59 -0.46
N LEU A 47 7.92 10.17 0.71
CA LEU A 47 6.60 10.59 1.20
C LEU A 47 6.53 12.09 1.50
N ALA A 48 7.66 12.74 1.82
CA ALA A 48 7.70 14.17 2.09
C ALA A 48 7.53 15.02 0.81
N GLY A 49 7.99 14.51 -0.34
CA GLY A 49 7.91 15.18 -1.65
C GLY A 49 6.59 14.96 -2.39
N ALA A 50 5.91 13.82 -2.15
CA ALA A 50 4.72 13.39 -2.88
C ALA A 50 3.53 14.38 -2.84
N GLN A 51 3.47 15.26 -1.85
CA GLN A 51 2.34 16.18 -1.65
C GLN A 51 2.41 17.47 -2.49
N GLN A 52 3.48 17.69 -3.28
CA GLN A 52 3.74 18.99 -3.92
C GLN A 52 3.20 19.14 -5.35
N SER A 53 2.55 18.13 -5.92
CA SER A 53 2.03 18.25 -7.28
C SER A 53 0.69 18.98 -7.32
N VAL A 54 0.73 20.26 -7.69
CA VAL A 54 -0.45 21.10 -7.91
C VAL A 54 -1.08 20.75 -9.26
N PHE A 55 -1.90 19.72 -9.27
CA PHE A 55 -2.74 19.41 -10.42
C PHE A 55 -4.08 20.13 -10.31
N ALA A 56 -4.62 20.57 -11.44
CA ALA A 56 -6.02 20.98 -11.50
C ALA A 56 -6.89 19.77 -11.15
N ALA A 57 -7.88 19.96 -10.27
CA ALA A 57 -8.80 18.88 -9.94
C ALA A 57 -9.49 18.38 -11.22
N PRO A 58 -9.47 17.07 -11.49
CA PRO A 58 -10.15 16.52 -12.66
C PRO A 58 -11.66 16.75 -12.56
N SER A 59 -12.34 16.77 -13.71
CA SER A 59 -13.81 16.81 -13.72
C SER A 59 -14.39 15.53 -13.08
N ALA A 60 -15.60 15.61 -12.53
CA ALA A 60 -16.26 14.46 -11.89
C ALA A 60 -16.46 13.23 -12.82
N THR A 61 -16.46 13.42 -14.15
CA THR A 61 -16.57 12.34 -15.15
C THR A 61 -15.23 11.97 -15.78
N ALA A 62 -14.12 12.48 -15.26
CA ALA A 62 -12.81 12.12 -15.76
C ALA A 62 -12.49 10.68 -15.40
N VAL A 63 -11.76 10.01 -16.28
CA VAL A 63 -11.26 8.66 -16.06
C VAL A 63 -9.74 8.73 -16.14
N ARG A 64 -9.07 8.17 -15.13
CA ARG A 64 -7.63 7.98 -15.21
C ARG A 64 -7.30 6.85 -16.17
N ILE A 65 -6.30 7.07 -17.02
CA ILE A 65 -5.70 6.05 -17.85
C ILE A 65 -4.37 5.66 -17.21
N TYR A 66 -4.18 4.36 -16.97
CA TYR A 66 -2.91 3.80 -16.50
C TYR A 66 -2.00 3.55 -17.69
N ASP A 67 -0.74 3.95 -17.62
CA ASP A 67 0.22 3.66 -18.69
C ASP A 67 0.69 2.20 -18.65
N VAL A 68 1.56 1.79 -19.59
CA VAL A 68 2.00 0.40 -19.71
C VAL A 68 2.83 -0.02 -18.49
N GLU A 69 3.74 0.85 -18.02
CA GLU A 69 4.58 0.57 -16.86
C GLU A 69 3.73 0.44 -15.59
N GLU A 70 2.79 1.38 -15.38
CA GLU A 70 1.80 1.27 -14.31
C GLU A 70 1.00 -0.03 -14.38
N GLN A 71 0.61 -0.47 -15.59
CA GLN A 71 -0.18 -1.69 -15.76
C GLN A 71 0.60 -2.98 -15.49
N GLU A 72 1.90 -2.98 -15.77
CA GLU A 72 2.81 -4.09 -15.49
C GLU A 72 3.15 -4.17 -14.00
N ARG A 73 3.38 -3.02 -13.35
CA ARG A 73 3.75 -2.95 -11.93
C ARG A 73 2.55 -3.09 -10.98
N LEU A 74 1.41 -2.49 -11.30
CA LEU A 74 0.20 -2.53 -10.47
C LEU A 74 -0.77 -3.57 -11.03
N SER A 75 -1.01 -4.64 -10.27
CA SER A 75 -1.95 -5.69 -10.68
C SER A 75 -3.36 -5.15 -10.93
N ALA A 76 -4.21 -5.95 -11.60
CA ALA A 76 -5.61 -5.58 -11.82
C ALA A 76 -6.37 -5.33 -10.51
N GLU A 77 -6.04 -6.11 -9.47
CA GLU A 77 -6.59 -5.96 -8.12
C GLU A 77 -6.18 -4.63 -7.50
N CYS A 78 -4.90 -4.23 -7.57
CA CYS A 78 -4.45 -2.93 -7.10
C CYS A 78 -5.22 -1.77 -7.76
N ARG A 79 -5.39 -1.82 -9.09
CA ARG A 79 -6.13 -0.79 -9.84
C ARG A 79 -7.63 -0.78 -9.50
N GLY A 80 -8.21 -1.94 -9.28
CA GLY A 80 -9.58 -2.07 -8.78
C GLY A 80 -9.73 -1.46 -7.39
N PHE A 81 -8.77 -1.74 -6.50
CA PHE A 81 -8.75 -1.22 -5.14
C PHE A 81 -8.59 0.30 -5.08
N ILE A 82 -7.74 0.88 -5.94
CA ILE A 82 -7.66 2.34 -6.12
C ILE A 82 -9.04 2.91 -6.48
N SER A 83 -9.72 2.28 -7.44
CA SER A 83 -11.03 2.73 -7.90
C SER A 83 -12.08 2.65 -6.79
N PHE A 84 -12.02 1.62 -5.94
CA PHE A 84 -12.86 1.48 -4.76
C PHE A 84 -12.59 2.62 -3.74
N LEU A 85 -11.33 2.87 -3.41
CA LEU A 85 -10.95 3.92 -2.46
C LEU A 85 -11.35 5.32 -2.94
N GLU A 86 -11.29 5.60 -4.25
CA GLU A 86 -11.81 6.85 -4.82
C GLU A 86 -13.34 6.95 -4.69
N GLN A 87 -14.08 5.86 -4.93
CA GLN A 87 -15.55 5.85 -4.81
C GLN A 87 -16.02 6.07 -3.36
N CYS A 88 -15.28 5.54 -2.39
CA CYS A 88 -15.52 5.79 -0.97
C CYS A 88 -15.03 7.17 -0.50
N GLY A 89 -14.35 7.94 -1.36
CA GLY A 89 -13.78 9.25 -1.02
C GLY A 89 -12.54 9.19 -0.12
N ALA A 90 -11.94 8.01 0.06
CA ALA A 90 -10.73 7.82 0.85
C ALA A 90 -9.49 8.38 0.13
N LEU A 91 -9.46 8.27 -1.20
CA LEU A 91 -8.46 8.90 -2.05
C LEU A 91 -9.11 9.99 -2.90
N ASP A 92 -8.50 11.18 -2.92
CA ASP A 92 -8.72 12.15 -3.98
C ASP A 92 -7.65 12.04 -5.05
N ALA A 93 -7.84 12.73 -6.18
CA ALA A 93 -6.92 12.63 -7.31
C ALA A 93 -5.45 12.91 -6.92
N PRO A 94 -5.11 13.97 -6.16
CA PRO A 94 -3.73 14.20 -5.72
C PRO A 94 -3.18 13.06 -4.86
N LEU A 95 -3.96 12.56 -3.89
CA LEU A 95 -3.49 11.46 -3.04
C LEU A 95 -3.36 10.15 -3.83
N ARG A 96 -4.24 9.89 -4.79
CA ARG A 96 -4.12 8.75 -5.70
C ARG A 96 -2.83 8.80 -6.51
N GLU A 97 -2.43 9.95 -7.07
CA GLU A 97 -1.13 10.07 -7.76
C GLU A 97 0.02 9.74 -6.81
N ALA A 98 -0.01 10.31 -5.60
CA ALA A 98 1.04 10.09 -4.62
C ALA A 98 1.13 8.63 -4.16
N VAL A 99 0.01 7.94 -3.98
CA VAL A 99 -0.05 6.51 -3.68
C VAL A 99 0.57 5.70 -4.82
N ILE A 100 0.19 5.97 -6.07
CA ILE A 100 0.73 5.27 -7.25
C ILE A 100 2.24 5.49 -7.35
N GLU A 101 2.70 6.74 -7.25
CA GLU A 101 4.12 7.07 -7.29
C GLU A 101 4.93 6.33 -6.22
N ARG A 102 4.38 6.21 -5.00
CA ARG A 102 5.02 5.49 -3.90
C ARG A 102 4.97 3.98 -4.05
N ALA A 103 3.90 3.45 -4.64
CA ALA A 103 3.81 2.03 -4.98
C ALA A 103 4.87 1.67 -6.03
N LEU A 104 4.99 2.44 -7.11
CA LEU A 104 5.99 2.21 -8.16
C LEU A 104 7.45 2.37 -7.66
N ALA A 105 7.66 3.08 -6.55
CA ALA A 105 8.96 3.20 -5.90
C ALA A 105 9.38 1.95 -5.09
N LEU A 106 8.49 0.96 -4.93
CA LEU A 106 8.87 -0.35 -4.40
C LEU A 106 9.77 -1.08 -5.40
N PRO A 107 10.66 -1.97 -4.93
CA PRO A 107 11.57 -2.72 -5.80
C PRO A 107 10.91 -3.86 -6.59
N ASP A 108 9.67 -4.22 -6.24
CA ASP A 108 8.97 -5.39 -6.78
C ASP A 108 8.62 -5.24 -8.27
N ASP A 109 8.86 -6.28 -9.08
CA ASP A 109 8.49 -6.30 -10.50
C ASP A 109 6.97 -6.16 -10.70
N GLU A 110 6.18 -6.80 -9.85
CA GLU A 110 4.72 -6.62 -9.75
C GLU A 110 4.35 -6.47 -8.27
N ILE A 111 3.44 -5.55 -7.95
CA ILE A 111 3.03 -5.23 -6.59
C ILE A 111 1.75 -5.99 -6.26
N SER A 112 1.80 -6.82 -5.23
CA SER A 112 0.62 -7.50 -4.68
C SER A 112 -0.33 -6.53 -3.99
N LEU A 113 -1.61 -6.91 -3.88
CA LEU A 113 -2.63 -6.09 -3.23
C LEU A 113 -2.28 -5.80 -1.76
N ASP A 114 -1.78 -6.77 -1.01
CA ASP A 114 -1.36 -6.58 0.39
C ASP A 114 -0.26 -5.51 0.53
N ARG A 115 0.77 -5.58 -0.32
CA ARG A 115 1.84 -4.57 -0.31
C ARG A 115 1.31 -3.20 -0.70
N PHE A 116 0.39 -3.15 -1.66
CA PHE A 116 -0.28 -1.92 -2.06
C PHE A 116 -1.12 -1.33 -0.91
N LYS A 117 -1.88 -2.15 -0.17
CA LYS A 117 -2.64 -1.73 1.02
C LYS A 117 -1.71 -1.09 2.07
N VAL A 118 -0.52 -1.64 2.30
CA VAL A 118 0.49 -1.03 3.18
C VAL A 118 0.93 0.35 2.68
N VAL A 119 1.14 0.53 1.37
CA VAL A 119 1.47 1.85 0.79
C VAL A 119 0.33 2.86 1.00
N VAL A 120 -0.92 2.45 0.81
CA VAL A 120 -2.09 3.31 1.06
C VAL A 120 -2.16 3.72 2.53
N LEU A 121 -2.01 2.76 3.44
CA LEU A 121 -1.97 3.02 4.89
C LEU A 121 -0.85 4.00 5.25
N ALA A 122 0.33 3.83 4.66
CA ALA A 122 1.46 4.75 4.85
C ALA A 122 1.13 6.18 4.45
N MET A 123 0.45 6.35 3.32
CA MET A 123 0.05 7.66 2.81
C MET A 123 -1.05 8.29 3.67
N ILE A 124 -2.03 7.53 4.12
CA ILE A 124 -3.09 8.00 5.03
C ILE A 124 -2.48 8.42 6.38
N TRP A 125 -1.64 7.57 6.96
CA TRP A 125 -0.93 7.83 8.21
C TRP A 125 -0.08 9.08 8.11
N ARG A 126 0.66 9.25 7.01
CA ARG A 126 1.51 10.42 6.76
C ARG A 126 0.72 11.72 6.63
N THR A 127 -0.43 11.68 5.94
CA THR A 127 -1.26 12.86 5.65
C THR A 127 -2.25 13.18 6.76
N ARG A 128 -2.37 12.31 7.77
CA ARG A 128 -3.38 12.38 8.84
C ARG A 128 -4.80 12.50 8.32
N ARG A 129 -5.10 11.83 7.21
CA ARG A 129 -6.47 11.78 6.72
C ARG A 129 -7.32 10.91 7.64
N GLU A 130 -8.50 11.41 7.93
CA GLU A 130 -9.57 10.59 8.50
C GLU A 130 -10.13 9.72 7.38
N VAL A 131 -10.20 8.42 7.63
CA VAL A 131 -10.84 7.43 6.75
C VAL A 131 -11.97 6.76 7.50
N ASP A 132 -13.03 6.42 6.77
CA ASP A 132 -14.17 5.71 7.31
C ASP A 132 -13.75 4.34 7.87
N ALA A 133 -14.40 3.91 8.96
CA ALA A 133 -14.07 2.66 9.63
C ALA A 133 -14.20 1.44 8.70
N LEU A 134 -15.16 1.44 7.77
CA LEU A 134 -15.34 0.36 6.79
C LEU A 134 -14.20 0.32 5.78
N VAL A 135 -13.72 1.49 5.35
CA VAL A 135 -12.57 1.58 4.45
C VAL A 135 -11.30 1.12 5.16
N LEU A 136 -11.15 1.48 6.43
CA LEU A 136 -10.03 1.03 7.25
C LEU A 136 -10.07 -0.48 7.49
N GLU A 137 -11.26 -1.06 7.73
CA GLU A 137 -11.44 -2.51 7.86
C GLU A 137 -11.02 -3.22 6.58
N GLU A 138 -11.46 -2.74 5.42
CA GLU A 138 -11.07 -3.29 4.12
C GLU A 138 -9.54 -3.17 3.85
N LEU A 139 -8.92 -2.06 4.26
CA LEU A 139 -7.46 -1.87 4.15
C LEU A 139 -6.67 -2.84 5.03
N LEU A 140 -7.24 -3.26 6.15
CA LEU A 140 -6.64 -4.18 7.11
C LEU A 140 -7.08 -5.64 6.88
N ALA A 141 -8.04 -5.86 5.99
CA ALA A 141 -8.52 -7.19 5.66
C ALA A 141 -7.41 -7.94 4.93
N GLU A 142 -7.06 -9.11 5.45
CA GLU A 142 -6.26 -10.09 4.74
C GLU A 142 -7.11 -10.67 3.61
N ASP A 143 -6.54 -10.79 2.42
CA ASP A 143 -7.25 -11.39 1.29
C ASP A 143 -7.59 -12.84 1.65
N ALA A 144 -8.89 -13.15 1.73
CA ALA A 144 -9.41 -14.44 2.18
C ALA A 144 -9.09 -15.62 1.23
N ASP A 145 -8.28 -15.40 0.21
CA ASP A 145 -7.98 -16.39 -0.84
C ASP A 145 -6.86 -17.37 -0.47
N GLU A 146 -6.32 -17.29 0.76
CA GLU A 146 -5.61 -18.41 1.41
C GLU A 146 -6.53 -19.24 2.35
N ALA A 147 -7.85 -19.12 2.23
CA ALA A 147 -8.77 -20.11 2.80
C ALA A 147 -8.86 -21.33 1.87
N ASP A 148 -7.89 -22.24 1.99
CA ASP A 148 -8.15 -23.68 2.04
C ASP A 148 -9.11 -24.20 0.93
N TRP A 149 -8.76 -24.04 -0.35
CA TRP A 149 -9.41 -24.83 -1.39
C TRP A 149 -8.92 -26.28 -1.31
N ASP A 150 -9.44 -27.06 -0.35
CA ASP A 150 -9.57 -28.50 -0.48
C ASP A 150 -10.69 -28.84 -1.50
N GLY A 151 -10.49 -28.43 -2.74
CA GLY A 151 -11.23 -29.04 -3.86
C GLY A 151 -10.58 -30.33 -4.35
N SER A 152 -9.50 -30.78 -3.69
CA SER A 152 -8.79 -31.98 -4.10
C SER A 152 -9.59 -33.24 -3.79
N GLU A 153 -10.40 -33.29 -2.73
CA GLU A 153 -11.27 -34.45 -2.46
C GLU A 153 -12.51 -34.52 -3.38
N GLU A 154 -13.09 -33.38 -3.79
CA GLU A 154 -14.30 -33.37 -4.62
C GLU A 154 -14.00 -33.66 -6.10
N VAL A 155 -12.88 -33.15 -6.63
CA VAL A 155 -12.39 -33.49 -7.98
C VAL A 155 -11.97 -34.97 -8.05
N THR A 156 -11.39 -35.52 -6.98
CA THR A 156 -11.00 -36.94 -6.93
C THR A 156 -12.22 -37.88 -6.83
N ARG A 157 -13.31 -37.47 -6.15
CA ARG A 157 -14.56 -38.25 -6.10
C ARG A 157 -15.34 -38.24 -7.41
N ILE A 158 -15.31 -37.15 -8.17
CA ILE A 158 -16.04 -37.04 -9.45
C ILE A 158 -15.35 -37.85 -10.56
N LEU A 159 -14.03 -38.02 -10.52
CA LEU A 159 -13.27 -38.73 -11.57
C LEU A 159 -13.15 -40.25 -11.35
N LEU A 160 -13.52 -40.76 -10.17
CA LEU A 160 -13.40 -42.18 -9.81
C LEU A 160 -14.74 -42.90 -9.58
N ASN A 161 -15.87 -42.30 -9.96
CA ASN A 161 -17.19 -42.92 -9.89
C ASN A 161 -17.97 -42.80 -11.21
#